data_AF-A0A6J5UST3-F1
#
_entry.id   AF-A0A6J5UST3-F1
#
_cell.length_a   1.000
_cell.length_b   1.000
_cell.length_c   1.000
_cell.angle_alpha   90.00
_cell.angle_beta   90.00
_cell.angle_gamma   90.00
#
_symmetry.space_group_name_H-M   'P 1'
#
loop_
_entity.id
_entity.type
_entity.pdbx_description
1 polymer ?
#
loop_
_entity_poly.entity_id
_entity_poly.type
_entity_poly.pdbx_seq_one_letter_code
_entity_poly.pdbx_strand_id
1 'polypeptide(L)'
;MDWGFVHKAWDKWASPNIGSDKPLKAAILINYDPTGPSRLLSTIAEEEGIKVNPIELSQFIDFIKCDKLQTESFIIGPNQYIVTSIHENWFCARCMNTSKSTGEGAIVMHTAAFLLVALYDGSIGSASRAMVAVDQFAWQLTRKNLAVVISCCPAAKTVPNHTVETESQR
;
A
#
# COMPACT_ATOMS: atom_id res chain seq x y z
N MET A 1 -3.31 20.89 1.69
CA MET A 1 -3.91 19.63 1.22
C MET A 1 -5.42 19.81 1.16
N ASP A 2 -6.06 19.45 0.03
CA ASP A 2 -7.52 19.57 -0.13
C ASP A 2 -8.19 18.27 0.32
N TRP A 3 -8.74 18.29 1.53
CA TRP A 3 -9.44 17.14 2.12
C TRP A 3 -10.68 16.73 1.33
N GLY A 4 -11.36 17.67 0.66
CA GLY A 4 -12.51 17.35 -0.19
C GLY A 4 -12.13 16.52 -1.40
N PHE A 5 -10.94 16.75 -1.96
CA PHE A 5 -10.39 15.91 -3.02
C PHE A 5 -10.03 14.51 -2.50
N VAL A 6 -9.37 14.41 -1.34
CA VAL A 6 -8.96 13.13 -0.74
C VAL A 6 -10.17 12.24 -0.49
N HIS A 7 -11.22 12.80 0.13
CA HIS A 7 -12.47 12.09 0.38
C HIS A 7 -13.12 11.59 -0.92
N LYS A 8 -13.24 12.46 -1.94
CA LYS A 8 -13.81 12.07 -3.24
C LYS A 8 -12.98 11.01 -3.98
N ALA A 9 -11.65 11.08 -3.87
CA ALA A 9 -10.76 10.09 -4.46
C ALA A 9 -10.89 8.75 -3.72
N TRP A 10 -10.95 8.79 -2.39
CA TRP A 10 -11.19 7.64 -1.54
C TRP A 10 -12.50 6.96 -1.90
N ASP A 11 -13.64 7.66 -1.87
CA ASP A 11 -14.95 7.07 -2.18
C ASP A 11 -14.98 6.39 -3.55
N LYS A 12 -14.41 7.05 -4.55
CA LYS A 12 -14.33 6.53 -5.92
C LYS A 12 -13.47 5.27 -6.01
N TRP A 13 -12.42 5.17 -5.20
CA TRP A 13 -11.52 4.03 -5.18
C TRP A 13 -12.00 2.90 -4.26
N ALA A 14 -12.50 3.22 -3.07
CA ALA A 14 -12.99 2.28 -2.06
C ALA A 14 -14.19 1.49 -2.59
N SER A 15 -15.11 2.15 -3.30
CA SER A 15 -16.32 1.54 -3.84
C SER A 15 -16.06 0.32 -4.74
N PRO A 16 -15.12 0.31 -5.71
CA PRO A 16 -14.79 -0.90 -6.47
C PRO A 16 -13.77 -1.83 -5.78
N ASN A 17 -12.98 -1.35 -4.82
CA ASN A 17 -11.81 -2.10 -4.32
C ASN A 17 -11.96 -2.73 -2.92
N ILE A 18 -12.90 -2.27 -2.08
CA ILE A 18 -13.05 -2.72 -0.68
C ILE A 18 -14.41 -3.40 -0.45
N GLY A 19 -14.43 -4.65 0.02
CA GLY A 19 -15.64 -5.40 0.36
C GLY A 19 -15.56 -6.92 0.12
N SER A 20 -16.69 -7.62 0.28
CA SER A 20 -16.74 -9.09 0.43
C SER A 20 -16.30 -9.93 -0.78
N ASP A 21 -16.12 -9.35 -1.96
CA ASP A 21 -15.65 -10.05 -3.18
C ASP A 21 -14.64 -9.20 -3.98
N LYS A 22 -14.05 -8.22 -3.31
CA LYS A 22 -13.16 -7.25 -3.94
C LYS A 22 -11.70 -7.55 -3.60
N PRO A 23 -10.74 -6.89 -4.27
CA PRO A 23 -9.32 -7.13 -4.01
C PRO A 23 -8.93 -6.91 -2.55
N LEU A 24 -9.59 -5.98 -1.87
CA LEU A 24 -9.34 -5.63 -0.47
C LEU A 24 -10.55 -5.95 0.40
N LYS A 25 -10.27 -6.45 1.59
CA LYS A 25 -11.25 -6.63 2.66
C LYS A 25 -11.51 -5.30 3.39
N ALA A 26 -10.43 -4.55 3.63
CA ALA A 26 -10.48 -3.29 4.36
C ALA A 26 -9.29 -2.42 3.95
N ALA A 27 -9.40 -1.11 4.16
CA ALA A 27 -8.27 -0.19 4.02
C ALA A 27 -8.39 1.01 4.95
N ILE A 28 -7.26 1.66 5.21
CA ILE A 28 -7.14 2.84 6.05
C ILE A 28 -6.18 3.79 5.35
N LEU A 29 -6.60 5.05 5.19
CA LEU A 29 -5.76 6.15 4.77
C LEU A 29 -5.43 7.00 5.99
N ILE A 30 -4.14 7.15 6.29
CA ILE A 30 -3.64 7.91 7.42
C ILE A 30 -2.88 9.11 6.89
N ASN A 31 -3.19 10.30 7.41
CA ASN A 31 -2.37 11.47 7.17
C ASN A 31 -1.06 11.35 7.93
N TYR A 32 0.04 11.23 7.20
CA TYR A 32 1.35 10.96 7.76
C TYR A 32 2.37 11.81 7.04
N ASP A 33 2.95 12.76 7.78
CA ASP A 33 4.08 13.55 7.31
C ASP A 33 5.37 12.96 7.93
N PRO A 34 6.22 12.28 7.14
CA PRO A 34 7.49 11.74 7.62
C PRO A 34 8.48 12.84 8.05
N THR A 35 8.30 14.06 7.54
CA THR A 35 9.18 15.22 7.82
C THR A 35 8.58 16.19 8.84
N GLY A 36 7.30 15.99 9.17
CA GLY A 36 6.55 16.87 10.05
C GLY A 36 7.04 16.79 11.49
N PRO A 37 7.01 17.90 12.25
CA PRO A 37 7.28 17.84 13.69
C PRO A 37 6.30 16.85 14.34
N SER A 38 6.77 16.01 15.27
CA SER A 38 5.99 14.92 15.89
C SER A 38 4.69 15.35 16.60
N ARG A 39 4.42 16.66 16.63
CA ARG A 39 3.24 17.33 17.18
C ARG A 39 2.03 17.29 16.25
N LEU A 40 2.20 17.03 14.95
CA LEU A 40 1.07 16.73 14.06
C LEU A 40 0.69 15.27 14.26
N LEU A 41 -0.39 15.04 14.99
CA LEU A 41 -0.91 13.70 15.26
C LEU A 41 -1.33 13.04 13.95
N SER A 42 -0.68 11.93 13.60
CA SER A 42 -1.15 11.08 12.51
C SER A 42 -2.59 10.68 12.78
N THR A 43 -3.48 11.09 11.89
CA THR A 43 -4.93 10.93 12.05
C THR A 43 -5.45 10.07 10.92
N ILE A 44 -6.45 9.25 11.22
CA ILE A 44 -7.19 8.49 10.22
C ILE A 44 -7.93 9.50 9.34
N ALA A 45 -7.51 9.60 8.08
CA ALA A 45 -8.19 10.41 7.10
C ALA A 45 -9.47 9.70 6.63
N GLU A 46 -9.35 8.41 6.31
CA GLU A 46 -10.45 7.57 5.84
C GLU A 46 -10.20 6.13 6.30
N GLU A 47 -11.27 5.39 6.64
CA GLU A 47 -11.22 3.96 6.93
C GLU A 47 -12.45 3.26 6.34
N GLU A 48 -12.28 2.04 5.84
CA GLU A 48 -13.37 1.24 5.29
C GLU A 48 -13.12 -0.24 5.59
N GLY A 49 -14.15 -0.95 6.08
CA GLY A 49 -14.08 -2.38 6.38
C GLY A 49 -13.29 -2.77 7.63
N ILE A 50 -12.68 -1.81 8.33
CA ILE A 50 -12.00 -1.97 9.60
C ILE A 50 -12.21 -0.73 10.47
N LYS A 51 -12.18 -0.91 11.79
CA LYS A 51 -12.22 0.17 12.76
C LYS A 51 -10.97 0.10 13.62
N VAL A 52 -10.07 1.08 13.47
CA VAL A 52 -8.80 1.09 14.21
C VAL A 52 -8.86 2.10 15.35
N ASN A 53 -8.39 1.67 16.52
CA ASN A 53 -8.32 2.54 17.69
C ASN A 53 -7.11 3.51 17.56
N PRO A 54 -7.25 4.79 17.94
CA PRO A 54 -6.12 5.72 18.04
C PRO A 54 -4.87 5.19 18.74
N ILE A 55 -5.02 4.33 19.77
CA ILE A 55 -3.89 3.72 20.48
C ILE A 55 -3.11 2.76 19.57
N GLU A 56 -3.82 1.88 18.86
CA GLU A 56 -3.22 0.94 17.89
C GLU A 56 -2.56 1.70 16.74
N LEU A 57 -3.22 2.74 16.24
CA LEU A 57 -2.67 3.61 15.22
C LEU A 57 -1.34 4.23 15.66
N SER A 58 -1.27 4.77 16.89
CA SER A 58 -0.03 5.35 17.41
C SER A 58 1.10 4.32 17.43
N GLN A 59 0.82 3.10 17.92
CA GLN A 59 1.82 2.02 17.96
C GLN A 59 2.28 1.62 16.55
N PHE A 60 1.37 1.56 15.59
CA PHE A 60 1.71 1.26 14.20
C PHE A 60 2.57 2.36 13.55
N ILE A 61 2.26 3.62 13.82
CA ILE A 61 3.05 4.77 13.34
C ILE A 61 4.44 4.78 13.99
N ASP A 62 4.53 4.48 15.28
CA ASP A 62 5.81 4.37 15.97
C ASP A 62 6.64 3.21 15.40
N PHE A 63 6.02 2.07 15.08
CA PHE A 63 6.66 0.94 14.41
C PHE A 63 7.25 1.35 13.05
N ILE A 64 6.50 2.09 12.25
CA ILE A 64 6.97 2.64 10.97
C ILE A 64 8.15 3.60 11.15
N LYS A 65 8.09 4.48 12.16
CA LYS A 65 9.16 5.46 12.43
C LYS A 65 10.43 4.84 12.99
N CYS A 66 10.31 3.76 13.75
CA CYS A 66 11.45 3.11 14.39
C CYS A 66 12.34 2.32 13.41
N ASP A 67 11.95 2.19 12.13
CA ASP A 67 12.67 1.48 11.06
C ASP A 67 13.07 0.02 11.40
N LYS A 68 12.34 -0.59 12.34
CA LYS A 68 12.52 -1.99 12.76
C LYS A 68 11.58 -2.95 12.04
N LEU A 69 11.24 -2.62 10.80
CA LEU A 69 10.25 -3.35 10.01
C LEU A 69 10.58 -4.84 9.83
N GLN A 70 11.85 -5.23 9.93
CA GLN A 70 12.29 -6.62 9.69
C GLN A 70 12.17 -7.56 10.89
N THR A 71 12.13 -7.04 12.11
CA THR A 71 12.29 -7.87 13.33
C THR A 71 11.05 -7.86 14.22
N GLU A 72 10.15 -6.91 14.01
CA GLU A 72 9.00 -6.67 14.86
C GLU A 72 7.69 -6.91 14.11
N SER A 73 6.67 -7.37 14.83
CA SER A 73 5.30 -7.51 14.35
C SER A 73 4.49 -6.29 14.78
N PHE A 74 3.49 -5.91 13.99
CA PHE A 74 2.56 -4.84 14.34
C PHE A 74 1.13 -5.38 14.40
N ILE A 75 0.25 -4.64 15.06
CA ILE A 75 -1.16 -5.01 15.24
C ILE A 75 -2.02 -3.98 14.52
N ILE A 76 -2.99 -4.45 13.73
CA ILE A 76 -4.01 -3.62 13.11
C ILE A 76 -5.37 -4.25 13.37
N GLY A 77 -6.21 -3.55 14.14
CA GLY A 77 -7.47 -4.10 14.64
C GLY A 77 -7.21 -5.36 15.47
N PRO A 78 -7.95 -6.46 15.24
CA PRO A 78 -7.81 -7.67 16.05
C PRO A 78 -6.59 -8.54 15.67
N ASN A 79 -5.86 -8.20 14.60
CA ASN A 79 -4.91 -9.11 13.96
C ASN A 79 -3.46 -8.62 14.07
N GLN A 80 -2.55 -9.57 14.34
CA GLN A 80 -1.12 -9.34 14.37
C GLN A 80 -0.49 -9.74 13.03
N TYR A 81 0.37 -8.88 12.50
CA TYR A 81 1.02 -9.04 11.20
C TYR A 81 2.53 -9.03 11.34
N ILE A 82 3.19 -9.88 10.57
CA ILE A 82 4.65 -9.92 10.43
C ILE A 82 5.02 -9.46 9.02
N VAL A 83 5.99 -8.56 8.92
CA VAL A 83 6.48 -8.06 7.64
C VAL A 83 7.22 -9.19 6.93
N THR A 84 6.89 -9.41 5.65
CA THR A 84 7.50 -10.48 4.84
C THR A 84 8.34 -9.93 3.68
N SER A 85 8.05 -8.73 3.22
CA SER A 85 8.76 -8.12 2.09
C SER A 85 8.77 -6.61 2.26
N ILE A 86 9.94 -6.01 2.13
CA ILE A 86 10.14 -4.57 2.27
C ILE A 86 10.67 -4.03 0.95
N HIS A 87 10.07 -2.95 0.49
CA HIS A 87 10.47 -2.17 -0.66
C HIS A 87 10.67 -0.70 -0.23
N GLU A 88 11.19 0.14 -1.12
CA GLU A 88 11.60 1.52 -0.79
C GLU A 88 10.45 2.37 -0.22
N ASN A 89 9.23 2.18 -0.70
CA ASN A 89 8.06 2.97 -0.37
C ASN A 89 6.82 2.12 -0.03
N TRP A 90 6.97 0.82 0.14
CA TRP A 90 5.90 -0.06 0.61
C TRP A 90 6.45 -1.35 1.20
N PHE A 91 5.65 -2.02 2.01
CA PHE A 91 5.97 -3.35 2.50
C PHE A 91 4.72 -4.22 2.59
N CYS A 92 4.92 -5.52 2.48
CA CYS A 92 3.89 -6.53 2.68
C CYS A 92 4.07 -7.19 4.05
N ALA A 93 2.94 -7.49 4.69
CA ALA A 93 2.90 -8.24 5.92
C ALA A 93 1.85 -9.36 5.84
N ARG A 94 2.10 -10.45 6.56
CA ARG A 94 1.20 -11.61 6.65
C ARG A 94 0.61 -11.69 8.04
N CYS A 95 -0.69 -11.97 8.11
CA CYS A 95 -1.39 -12.14 9.37
C CYS A 95 -0.96 -13.46 10.04
N MET A 96 -0.60 -13.40 11.32
CA MET A 96 -0.23 -14.58 12.11
C MET A 96 -1.42 -15.24 12.79
N ASN A 97 -2.45 -14.45 13.13
CA ASN A 97 -3.56 -14.90 13.98
C ASN A 97 -4.84 -15.21 13.19
N THR A 98 -4.75 -15.36 11.87
CA THR A 98 -5.94 -15.57 11.03
C THR A 98 -6.53 -16.97 11.24
N SER A 99 -7.84 -17.03 11.50
CA SER A 99 -8.62 -18.26 11.52
C SER A 99 -9.02 -18.73 10.11
N LYS A 100 -8.76 -17.92 9.08
CA LYS A 100 -9.10 -18.25 7.68
C LYS A 100 -8.03 -19.12 7.04
N SER A 101 -8.44 -20.26 6.50
CA SER A 101 -7.57 -21.22 5.82
C SER A 101 -6.86 -20.66 4.58
N THR A 102 -7.42 -19.63 3.95
CA THR A 102 -6.87 -18.98 2.75
C THR A 102 -5.76 -17.98 3.06
N GLY A 103 -5.55 -17.63 4.34
CA GLY A 103 -4.57 -16.64 4.78
C GLY A 103 -5.08 -15.20 4.65
N GLU A 104 -4.43 -14.28 5.34
CA GLU A 104 -4.72 -12.84 5.31
C GLU A 104 -3.39 -12.07 5.27
N GLY A 105 -3.38 -10.90 4.64
CA GLY A 105 -2.20 -10.06 4.54
C GLY A 105 -2.55 -8.58 4.54
N ALA A 106 -1.51 -7.77 4.74
CA ALA A 106 -1.55 -6.33 4.71
C ALA A 106 -0.51 -5.80 3.73
N ILE A 107 -0.85 -4.75 3.01
CA ILE A 107 0.05 -3.96 2.18
C ILE A 107 0.06 -2.57 2.79
N VAL A 108 1.24 -2.07 3.13
CA VAL A 108 1.41 -0.71 3.66
C VAL A 108 2.21 0.06 2.63
N MET A 109 1.62 1.12 2.10
CA MET A 109 2.25 1.97 1.10
C MET A 109 2.44 3.39 1.64
N HIS A 110 3.65 3.89 1.45
CA HIS A 110 4.08 5.21 1.84
C HIS A 110 4.00 6.14 0.64
N THR A 111 3.37 7.29 0.86
CA THR A 111 3.38 8.42 -0.08
C THR A 111 3.97 9.65 0.61
N ALA A 112 4.10 10.76 -0.12
CA ALA A 112 4.69 11.99 0.42
C ALA A 112 3.96 12.57 1.65
N ALA A 113 2.67 12.28 1.83
CA ALA A 113 1.86 12.84 2.91
C ALA A 113 0.83 11.87 3.49
N PHE A 114 0.81 10.62 3.03
CA PHE A 114 -0.12 9.60 3.52
C PHE A 114 0.54 8.25 3.67
N LEU A 115 0.02 7.48 4.62
CA LEU A 115 0.19 6.04 4.71
C LEU A 115 -1.12 5.38 4.32
N LEU A 116 -1.06 4.49 3.33
CA LEU A 116 -2.17 3.67 2.92
C LEU A 116 -1.94 2.25 3.43
N VAL A 117 -2.81 1.80 4.32
CA VAL A 117 -2.83 0.43 4.82
C VAL A 117 -3.99 -0.30 4.16
N ALA A 118 -3.71 -1.38 3.44
CA ALA A 118 -4.70 -2.17 2.73
C ALA A 118 -4.64 -3.63 3.17
N LEU A 119 -5.78 -4.16 3.61
CA LEU A 119 -5.92 -5.53 4.09
C LEU A 119 -6.61 -6.37 3.03
N TYR A 120 -6.10 -7.58 2.79
CA TYR A 120 -6.67 -8.50 1.81
C TYR A 120 -6.76 -9.92 2.37
N ASP A 121 -7.79 -10.63 1.94
CA ASP A 121 -7.95 -12.06 2.20
C ASP A 121 -7.36 -12.88 1.04
N GLY A 122 -6.59 -13.91 1.39
CA GLY A 122 -6.12 -14.93 0.46
C GLY A 122 -4.61 -15.09 0.37
N SER A 123 -4.22 -15.79 -0.69
CA SER A 123 -2.84 -16.15 -1.00
C SER A 123 -2.18 -15.11 -1.91
N ILE A 124 -1.06 -15.48 -2.53
CA ILE A 124 -0.25 -14.63 -3.41
C ILE A 124 -1.08 -14.00 -4.55
N GLY A 125 -2.03 -14.74 -5.13
CA GLY A 125 -2.87 -14.21 -6.22
C GLY A 125 -3.80 -13.07 -5.78
N SER A 126 -4.32 -13.13 -4.55
CA SER A 126 -5.08 -12.01 -3.98
C SER A 126 -4.17 -10.84 -3.65
N ALA A 127 -2.97 -11.11 -3.13
CA ALA A 127 -1.96 -10.09 -2.84
C ALA A 127 -1.60 -9.26 -4.08
N SER A 128 -1.41 -9.91 -5.24
CA SER A 128 -1.11 -9.21 -6.49
C SER A 128 -2.26 -8.30 -6.93
N ARG A 129 -3.52 -8.74 -6.82
CA ARG A 129 -4.69 -7.91 -7.15
C ARG A 129 -4.83 -6.73 -6.17
N ALA A 130 -4.62 -6.98 -4.89
CA ALA A 130 -4.60 -5.95 -3.86
C ALA A 130 -3.53 -4.90 -4.15
N MET A 131 -2.31 -5.32 -4.50
CA MET A 131 -1.21 -4.41 -4.81
C MET A 131 -1.53 -3.52 -6.01
N VAL A 132 -2.13 -4.06 -7.07
CA VAL A 132 -2.56 -3.25 -8.23
C VAL A 132 -3.58 -2.18 -7.83
N ALA A 133 -4.56 -2.53 -6.98
CA ALA A 133 -5.55 -1.58 -6.50
C ALA A 133 -4.93 -0.47 -5.63
N VAL A 134 -3.98 -0.83 -4.76
CA VAL A 134 -3.24 0.09 -3.88
C VAL A 134 -2.36 1.04 -4.68
N ASP A 135 -1.58 0.51 -5.63
CA ASP A 135 -0.69 1.30 -6.49
C ASP A 135 -1.47 2.32 -7.34
N GLN A 136 -2.60 1.90 -7.92
CA GLN A 136 -3.49 2.81 -8.65
C GLN A 136 -3.98 3.97 -7.80
N PHE A 137 -4.32 3.72 -6.52
CA PHE A 137 -4.79 4.77 -5.63
C PHE A 137 -3.67 5.71 -5.20
N ALA A 138 -2.53 5.16 -4.80
CA ALA A 138 -1.36 5.94 -4.45
C ALA A 138 -0.96 6.86 -5.60
N TRP A 139 -0.96 6.35 -6.83
CA TRP A 139 -0.68 7.17 -8.00
C TRP A 139 -1.70 8.30 -8.22
N GLN A 140 -2.99 8.10 -7.92
CA GLN A 140 -3.98 9.18 -7.97
C GLN A 140 -3.76 10.26 -6.90
N LEU A 141 -3.38 9.84 -5.68
CA LEU A 141 -3.02 10.75 -4.59
C LEU A 141 -1.76 11.54 -4.96
N THR A 142 -0.75 10.86 -5.47
CA THR A 142 0.54 11.45 -5.85
C THR A 142 0.38 12.39 -7.05
N ARG A 143 -0.31 12.02 -8.12
CA ARG A 143 -0.52 12.92 -9.29
C ARG A 143 -1.21 14.24 -8.97
N LYS A 144 -2.08 14.26 -7.96
CA LYS A 144 -2.84 15.47 -7.58
C LYS A 144 -2.22 16.23 -6.42
N ASN A 145 -1.35 15.60 -5.65
CA ASN A 145 -0.46 16.27 -4.70
C ASN A 145 0.80 16.82 -5.40
N LEU A 146 1.18 16.26 -6.55
CA LEU A 146 2.27 16.70 -7.42
C LEU A 146 1.77 17.62 -8.54
N ALA A 147 1.57 18.90 -8.23
CA ALA A 147 1.84 19.93 -9.23
C ALA A 147 3.35 20.03 -9.55
N VAL A 148 4.22 19.29 -8.85
CA VAL A 148 5.65 19.22 -9.11
C VAL A 148 6.15 17.81 -8.80
N VAL A 149 6.23 16.94 -9.82
CA VAL A 149 7.35 16.04 -10.17
C VAL A 149 6.79 14.99 -11.13
N ILE A 150 7.06 15.23 -12.41
CA ILE A 150 6.92 14.29 -13.52
C ILE A 150 7.99 13.19 -13.39
N SER A 151 7.72 12.04 -14.02
CA SER A 151 8.68 10.98 -14.42
C SER A 151 8.80 9.82 -13.42
N CYS A 152 8.70 8.54 -13.77
CA CYS A 152 8.67 7.86 -15.06
C CYS A 152 8.15 6.43 -14.87
N CYS A 153 7.21 5.98 -15.72
CA CYS A 153 7.13 4.56 -16.06
C CYS A 153 7.92 4.39 -17.36
N PRO A 154 8.97 3.55 -17.45
CA PRO A 154 9.41 3.06 -18.73
C PRO A 154 8.44 1.94 -19.15
N ALA A 155 7.57 2.27 -20.11
CA ALA A 155 6.88 1.26 -20.89
C ALA A 155 7.92 0.30 -21.49
N ALA A 156 7.82 -0.97 -21.15
CA ALA A 156 8.60 -2.03 -21.77
C ALA A 156 8.31 -2.03 -23.28
N LYS A 157 9.26 -1.53 -24.07
CA LYS A 157 9.27 -1.69 -25.52
C LYS A 157 9.74 -3.09 -25.84
N THR A 158 8.85 -3.81 -26.50
CA THR A 158 9.05 -5.04 -27.27
C THR A 158 10.28 -4.94 -28.17
N VAL A 159 11.14 -5.96 -28.16
CA VAL A 159 12.17 -6.17 -29.19
C VAL A 159 11.87 -7.50 -29.88
N PRO A 160 11.53 -7.52 -31.18
CA PRO A 160 11.55 -8.73 -31.98
C PRO A 160 12.96 -8.89 -32.58
N ASN A 161 13.64 -10.01 -32.32
CA ASN A 161 14.84 -10.35 -33.08
C ASN A 161 14.49 -11.38 -34.14
N HIS A 162 14.41 -10.88 -35.37
CA HIS A 162 14.49 -11.66 -36.60
C HIS A 162 15.93 -12.16 -36.80
N THR A 163 16.00 -13.41 -37.23
CA THR A 163 17.12 -14.12 -37.85
C THR A 163 17.79 -13.32 -38.98
N VAL A 164 19.13 -13.24 -38.98
CA VAL A 164 19.94 -13.12 -40.21
C VAL A 164 21.23 -13.93 -40.03
N GLU A 165 21.46 -14.83 -40.98
CA GLU A 165 22.63 -15.68 -41.18
C GLU A 165 23.85 -14.90 -41.74
N THR A 166 24.96 -15.65 -41.93
CA THR A 166 26.13 -15.40 -42.81
C THR A 166 27.22 -14.41 -42.36
N GLU A 167 28.39 -14.94 -41.98
CA GLU A 167 29.65 -15.06 -42.78
C GLU A 167 30.87 -15.24 -41.84
N SER A 168 31.60 -16.35 -41.94
CA SER A 168 32.92 -16.47 -42.61
C SER A 168 34.11 -15.82 -41.89
N GLN A 169 35.00 -16.67 -41.33
CA GLN A 169 36.48 -16.63 -41.46
C GLN A 169 37.19 -17.33 -40.27
N ARG A 170 37.59 -18.60 -40.45
CA ARG A 170 38.99 -19.07 -40.45
C ARG A 170 39.07 -20.60 -40.46
#